data_AF-A0A9J6PG39-F1
#
_entry.id   AF-A0A9J6PG39-F1
#
_cell.length_a   1.000
_cell.length_b   1.000
_cell.length_c   1.000
_cell.angle_alpha   90.00
_cell.angle_beta   90.00
_cell.angle_gamma   90.00
#
_symmetry.space_group_name_H-M   'P 1'
#
loop_
_entity.id
_entity.type
_entity.pdbx_description
1 polymer ?
#
loop_
_entity_poly.entity_id
_entity_poly.type
_entity_poly.pdbx_seq_one_letter_code
_entity_poly.pdbx_strand_id
1 'polypeptide(L)'
;MIHDVRQTTRYAYALPVPTSRQVLRLLPADRPGQRVLAAHLDVAPAPTAPLREERDFFGNRMVHLALDRPHRELALTTTATVEVTARPLPAIGDTPPWEEVRDLAAVSRAWGPDAPAHFLMPSRAVPLTRVIADYVRDTFMDGGWILAASLDLMSRIHADMAYVPGATEVTSPPGDAFAQRAGVCQDFAHIMIDGLRGLGLPARYVSGYLRTEPPEGQPRLVGADATHAWVEVWCGPEAGWIGLDPTNNMAAGGEDHIVLAIGRDYADVAPVEGVVVASGGHTLEVGVDVVPRG
;
A
#
# COMPACT_ATOMS: atom_id res chain seq x y z
N MET A 1 -3.15 15.88 12.46
CA MET A 1 -4.59 15.59 12.61
C MET A 1 -4.78 14.23 13.29
N ILE A 2 -5.85 14.04 14.06
CA ILE A 2 -6.20 12.73 14.64
C ILE A 2 -7.38 12.17 13.84
N HIS A 3 -7.36 10.87 13.53
CA HIS A 3 -8.41 10.16 12.80
C HIS A 3 -8.94 9.00 13.61
N ASP A 4 -10.24 8.77 13.55
CA ASP A 4 -10.88 7.50 13.88
C ASP A 4 -11.06 6.67 12.61
N VAL A 5 -10.54 5.44 12.66
CA VAL A 5 -10.57 4.47 11.58
C VAL A 5 -11.45 3.31 11.99
N ARG A 6 -12.36 2.92 11.10
CA ARG A 6 -13.10 1.66 11.20
C ARG A 6 -13.00 0.93 9.87
N GLN A 7 -12.52 -0.30 9.90
CA GLN A 7 -12.45 -1.15 8.72
C GLN A 7 -13.16 -2.46 9.01
N THR A 8 -14.05 -2.88 8.12
CA THR A 8 -14.77 -4.15 8.23
C THR A 8 -14.55 -4.98 6.99
N THR A 9 -14.08 -6.22 7.15
CA THR A 9 -14.06 -7.24 6.11
C THR A 9 -15.02 -8.36 6.50
N ARG A 10 -15.94 -8.73 5.61
CA ARG A 10 -16.86 -9.87 5.80
C ARG A 10 -16.73 -10.86 4.67
N TYR A 11 -16.48 -12.11 5.03
CA TYR A 11 -16.59 -13.25 4.15
C TYR A 11 -17.88 -13.99 4.45
N ALA A 12 -18.63 -14.34 3.40
CA ALA A 12 -19.72 -15.32 3.49
C ALA A 12 -19.41 -16.51 2.58
N TYR A 13 -19.36 -17.70 3.17
CA TYR A 13 -19.02 -18.95 2.49
C TYR A 13 -20.29 -19.71 2.12
N ALA A 14 -20.36 -20.24 0.89
CA ALA A 14 -21.51 -21.01 0.43
C ALA A 14 -21.75 -22.28 1.28
N LEU A 15 -20.66 -22.90 1.75
CA LEU A 15 -20.69 -24.04 2.65
C LEU A 15 -19.80 -23.78 3.88
N PRO A 16 -20.06 -24.45 5.03
CA PRO A 16 -19.24 -24.27 6.21
C PRO A 16 -17.77 -24.60 5.95
N VAL A 17 -16.90 -23.64 6.26
CA VAL A 17 -15.46 -23.84 6.33
C VAL A 17 -15.16 -24.58 7.64
N PRO A 18 -14.60 -25.80 7.62
CA PRO A 18 -14.31 -26.57 8.81
C PRO A 18 -13.18 -25.94 9.62
N THR A 19 -12.13 -25.45 8.94
CA THR A 19 -11.01 -24.74 9.55
C THR A 19 -10.45 -23.65 8.64
N SER A 20 -9.91 -22.59 9.26
CA SER A 20 -9.16 -21.56 8.55
C SER A 20 -8.00 -21.02 9.38
N ARG A 21 -6.92 -20.67 8.70
CA ARG A 21 -5.78 -19.96 9.30
C ARG A 21 -5.41 -18.75 8.46
N GLN A 22 -5.27 -17.61 9.10
CA GLN A 22 -4.93 -16.36 8.44
C GLN A 22 -3.83 -15.61 9.19
N VAL A 23 -3.04 -14.86 8.43
CA VAL A 23 -2.22 -13.75 8.88
C VAL A 23 -2.94 -12.48 8.44
N LEU A 24 -3.20 -11.61 9.40
CA LEU A 24 -3.96 -10.38 9.21
C LEU A 24 -3.02 -9.17 9.36
N ARG A 25 -3.01 -8.29 8.38
CA ARG A 25 -2.26 -7.02 8.40
C ARG A 25 -3.24 -5.85 8.48
N LEU A 26 -4.16 -5.93 9.44
CA LEU A 26 -5.32 -5.04 9.57
C LEU A 26 -5.15 -3.97 10.65
N LEU A 27 -4.02 -3.93 11.35
CA LEU A 27 -3.77 -2.98 12.43
C LEU A 27 -2.64 -2.00 12.07
N PRO A 28 -2.85 -0.68 12.22
CA PRO A 28 -1.81 0.30 11.92
C PRO A 28 -0.66 0.21 12.93
N ALA A 29 0.50 0.70 12.50
CA ALA A 29 1.74 0.78 13.29
C ALA A 29 2.27 2.22 13.37
N ASP A 30 3.02 2.52 14.43
CA ASP A 30 3.79 3.77 14.51
C ASP A 30 4.82 3.83 13.37
N ARG A 31 4.87 4.98 12.69
CA ARG A 31 5.78 5.27 11.58
C ARG A 31 6.15 6.75 11.57
N PRO A 32 7.21 7.16 10.87
CA PRO A 32 7.50 8.59 10.69
C PRO A 32 6.27 9.34 10.15
N GLY A 33 5.79 10.35 10.89
CA GLY A 33 4.57 11.10 10.57
C GLY A 33 3.25 10.42 10.98
N GLN A 34 3.28 9.28 11.68
CA GLN A 34 2.08 8.57 12.13
C GLN A 34 2.28 7.94 13.51
N ARG A 35 1.36 8.20 14.43
CA ARG A 35 1.33 7.60 15.77
C ARG A 35 -0.01 6.94 16.05
N VAL A 36 0.01 5.68 16.46
CA VAL A 36 -1.18 4.91 16.80
C VAL A 36 -1.52 5.14 18.27
N LEU A 37 -2.64 5.79 18.54
CA LEU A 37 -3.09 6.09 19.91
C LEU A 37 -3.86 4.91 20.52
N ALA A 38 -4.67 4.24 19.70
CA ALA A 38 -5.39 3.02 20.05
C ALA A 38 -5.67 2.21 18.79
N ALA A 39 -5.66 0.88 18.89
CA ALA A 39 -6.02 0.00 17.79
C ALA A 39 -6.50 -1.35 18.33
N HIS A 40 -7.62 -1.84 17.81
CA HIS A 40 -8.27 -3.08 18.23
C HIS A 40 -8.81 -3.84 17.02
N LEU A 41 -8.75 -5.17 17.09
CA LEU A 41 -9.29 -6.08 16.08
C LEU A 41 -10.32 -7.00 16.72
N ASP A 42 -11.57 -6.87 16.28
CA ASP A 42 -12.64 -7.81 16.60
C ASP A 42 -12.78 -8.86 15.51
N VAL A 43 -12.92 -10.12 15.93
CA VAL A 43 -13.09 -11.28 15.03
C VAL A 43 -14.37 -12.01 15.41
N ALA A 44 -15.26 -12.17 14.43
CA ALA A 44 -16.46 -13.00 14.55
C ALA A 44 -16.46 -14.06 13.43
N PRO A 45 -16.69 -15.34 13.74
CA PRO A 45 -16.93 -15.90 15.06
C PRO A 45 -15.64 -15.85 15.92
N ALA A 46 -15.79 -15.90 17.25
CA ALA A 46 -14.66 -15.84 18.17
C ALA A 46 -13.54 -16.84 17.78
N PRO A 47 -12.26 -16.43 17.84
CA PRO A 47 -11.12 -17.31 17.55
C PRO A 47 -11.10 -18.58 18.42
N THR A 48 -10.61 -19.70 17.87
CA THR A 48 -10.48 -20.95 18.66
C THR A 48 -9.30 -20.89 19.63
N ALA A 49 -8.30 -20.06 19.33
CA ALA A 49 -7.16 -19.77 20.19
C ALA A 49 -6.97 -18.25 20.31
N PRO A 50 -6.30 -17.75 21.36
CA PRO A 50 -5.96 -16.33 21.46
C PRO A 50 -5.22 -15.84 20.22
N LEU A 51 -5.59 -14.64 19.76
CA LEU A 51 -4.88 -13.96 18.69
C LEU A 51 -3.42 -13.75 19.10
N ARG A 52 -2.49 -14.04 18.19
CA ARG A 52 -1.07 -13.72 18.38
C ARG A 52 -0.69 -12.56 17.50
N GLU A 53 -0.16 -11.51 18.10
CA GLU A 53 0.35 -10.35 17.39
C GLU A 53 1.87 -10.40 17.31
N GLU A 54 2.40 -10.17 16.11
CA GLU A 54 3.82 -10.12 15.82
C GLU A 54 4.13 -8.92 14.90
N ARG A 55 5.41 -8.66 14.66
CA ARG A 55 5.86 -7.72 13.64
C ARG A 55 6.67 -8.44 12.59
N ASP A 56 6.40 -8.16 11.32
CA ASP A 56 7.24 -8.66 10.24
C ASP A 56 8.54 -7.86 10.12
N PHE A 57 9.36 -8.26 9.14
CA PHE A 57 10.63 -7.60 8.88
C PHE A 57 10.50 -6.09 8.61
N PHE A 58 9.43 -5.65 7.92
CA PHE A 58 9.16 -4.23 7.60
C PHE A 58 8.43 -3.48 8.72
N GLY A 59 8.27 -4.12 9.88
CA GLY A 59 7.62 -3.56 11.06
C GLY A 59 6.10 -3.55 10.98
N ASN A 60 5.49 -4.19 9.98
CA ASN A 60 4.03 -4.31 9.89
C ASN A 60 3.50 -5.15 11.04
N ARG A 61 2.38 -4.76 11.63
CA ARG A 61 1.70 -5.59 12.63
C ARG A 61 1.00 -6.74 11.93
N MET A 62 1.29 -7.95 12.37
CA MET A 62 0.67 -9.18 11.89
C MET A 62 -0.12 -9.81 13.03
N VAL A 63 -1.37 -10.19 12.76
CA VAL A 63 -2.18 -10.95 13.71
C VAL A 63 -2.47 -12.32 13.13
N HIS A 64 -2.08 -13.37 13.86
CA HIS A 64 -2.37 -14.74 13.50
C HIS A 64 -3.74 -15.15 14.04
N LEU A 65 -4.62 -15.55 13.12
CA LEU A 65 -5.95 -16.05 13.41
C LEU A 65 -6.03 -17.54 13.09
N ALA A 66 -6.61 -18.31 14.01
CA ALA A 66 -7.01 -19.69 13.81
C ALA A 66 -8.47 -19.89 14.20
N LEU A 67 -9.25 -20.42 13.25
CA LEU A 67 -10.62 -20.87 13.47
C LEU A 67 -10.67 -22.35 13.16
N ASP A 68 -10.55 -23.18 14.19
CA ASP A 68 -10.66 -24.64 14.09
C ASP A 68 -12.08 -25.09 14.44
N ARG A 69 -13.09 -24.43 13.85
CA ARG A 69 -14.50 -24.78 13.98
C ARG A 69 -15.28 -24.45 12.70
N PRO A 70 -16.31 -25.26 12.35
CA PRO A 70 -17.19 -24.96 11.24
C PRO A 70 -17.82 -23.57 11.33
N HIS A 71 -17.66 -22.75 10.30
CA HIS A 71 -18.27 -21.43 10.20
C HIS A 71 -18.67 -21.11 8.76
N ARG A 72 -19.74 -20.34 8.59
CA ARG A 72 -20.20 -19.87 7.28
C ARG A 72 -19.86 -18.41 7.02
N GLU A 73 -19.41 -17.70 8.04
CA GLU A 73 -19.07 -16.29 7.95
C GLU A 73 -17.78 -16.02 8.73
N LEU A 74 -17.01 -15.06 8.25
CA LEU A 74 -15.88 -14.47 8.96
C LEU A 74 -15.95 -12.95 8.83
N ALA A 75 -16.17 -12.25 9.94
CA ALA A 75 -16.11 -10.81 10.03
C ALA A 75 -14.87 -10.39 10.83
N LEU A 76 -14.08 -9.50 10.24
CA LEU A 76 -12.91 -8.86 10.82
C LEU A 76 -13.23 -7.37 10.92
N THR A 77 -13.22 -6.80 12.11
CA THR A 77 -13.49 -5.38 12.32
C THR A 77 -12.31 -4.74 13.05
N THR A 78 -11.56 -3.90 12.35
CA THR A 78 -10.56 -3.04 12.95
C THR A 78 -11.19 -1.73 13.39
N THR A 79 -10.83 -1.28 14.59
CA THR A 79 -11.03 0.12 15.02
C THR A 79 -9.70 0.69 15.47
N ALA A 80 -9.39 1.92 15.09
CA ALA A 80 -8.15 2.58 15.52
C ALA A 80 -8.31 4.09 15.63
N THR A 81 -7.57 4.70 16.55
CA THR A 81 -7.37 6.14 16.61
C THR A 81 -5.91 6.43 16.28
N VAL A 82 -5.67 7.21 15.23
CA VAL A 82 -4.33 7.44 14.67
C VAL A 82 -4.09 8.94 14.53
N GLU A 83 -2.97 9.43 15.07
CA GLU A 83 -2.46 10.78 14.84
C GLU A 83 -1.54 10.77 13.61
N VAL A 84 -1.84 11.59 12.62
CA VAL A 84 -1.04 11.78 11.41
C VAL A 84 -0.50 13.20 11.40
N THR A 85 0.80 13.34 11.19
CA THR A 85 1.50 14.62 11.09
C THR A 85 1.97 14.81 9.66
N ALA A 86 1.50 15.88 9.02
CA ALA A 86 1.93 16.23 7.68
C ALA A 86 3.46 16.37 7.60
N ARG A 87 4.04 15.74 6.59
CA ARG A 87 5.46 15.83 6.24
C ARG A 87 5.56 16.54 4.89
N PRO A 88 5.94 17.84 4.87
CA PRO A 88 6.07 18.56 3.61
C PRO A 88 7.15 17.92 2.76
N LEU A 89 6.97 18.00 1.43
CA LEU A 89 8.01 17.60 0.50
C LEU A 89 9.26 18.49 0.70
N PRO A 90 10.47 17.94 0.58
CA PRO A 90 11.67 18.76 0.49
C PRO A 90 11.61 19.61 -0.79
N ALA A 91 12.43 20.66 -0.85
CA ALA A 91 12.56 21.40 -2.10
C ALA A 91 13.13 20.48 -3.18
N ILE A 92 12.64 20.60 -4.41
CA ILE A 92 13.08 19.75 -5.52
C ILE A 92 14.61 19.72 -5.66
N GLY A 93 15.25 20.90 -5.56
CA GLY A 93 16.69 21.07 -5.67
C GLY A 93 17.50 20.50 -4.50
N ASP A 94 16.86 20.15 -3.39
CA ASP A 94 17.51 19.52 -2.23
C ASP A 94 17.58 17.98 -2.39
N THR A 95 16.94 17.42 -3.42
CA THR A 95 17.03 16.00 -3.75
C THR A 95 18.08 15.75 -4.84
N PRO A 96 18.88 14.69 -4.78
CA PRO A 96 19.93 14.44 -5.76
C PRO A 96 19.35 14.08 -7.14
N PRO A 97 20.18 14.15 -8.21
CA PRO A 97 19.85 13.54 -9.49
C PRO A 97 19.50 12.05 -9.35
N TRP A 98 18.56 11.56 -10.15
CA TRP A 98 18.07 10.19 -10.02
C TRP A 98 19.16 9.12 -10.26
N GLU A 99 20.16 9.39 -11.09
CA GLU A 99 21.28 8.49 -11.31
C GLU A 99 22.15 8.32 -10.05
N GLU A 100 22.33 9.39 -9.29
CA GLU A 100 23.04 9.34 -8.01
C GLU A 100 22.26 8.50 -7.00
N VAL A 101 20.93 8.65 -6.94
CA VAL A 101 20.07 7.79 -6.11
C VAL A 101 20.21 6.33 -6.47
N ARG A 102 20.15 6.00 -7.76
CA ARG A 102 20.35 4.63 -8.28
C ARG A 102 21.69 4.07 -7.83
N ASP A 103 22.77 4.83 -8.02
CA ASP A 103 24.13 4.38 -7.73
C ASP A 103 24.34 4.21 -6.21
N LEU A 104 23.83 5.14 -5.39
CA LEU A 104 23.85 5.05 -3.92
C LEU A 104 23.06 3.84 -3.42
N ALA A 105 21.88 3.59 -3.99
CA ALA A 105 21.06 2.44 -3.62
C ALA A 105 21.73 1.11 -3.96
N ALA A 106 22.36 1.02 -5.14
CA ALA A 106 23.02 -0.19 -5.63
C ALA A 106 24.22 -0.63 -4.74
N VAL A 107 24.90 0.32 -4.10
CA VAL A 107 26.05 0.04 -3.21
C VAL A 107 25.69 0.08 -1.72
N SER A 108 24.43 0.32 -1.39
CA SER A 108 23.97 0.43 0.00
C SER A 108 24.22 -0.87 0.76
N ARG A 109 24.85 -0.74 1.92
CA ARG A 109 25.08 -1.85 2.86
C ARG A 109 24.21 -1.74 4.10
N ALA A 110 23.10 -1.01 4.02
CA ALA A 110 22.11 -0.96 5.09
C ALA A 110 21.24 -2.23 5.06
N TRP A 111 20.90 -2.75 6.24
CA TRP A 111 20.16 -4.03 6.38
C TRP A 111 18.80 -3.85 7.07
N GLY A 112 18.52 -2.66 7.58
CA GLY A 112 17.25 -2.36 8.27
C GLY A 112 16.03 -2.43 7.34
N PRO A 113 14.81 -2.41 7.92
CA PRO A 113 13.55 -2.47 7.16
C PRO A 113 13.40 -1.38 6.11
N ASP A 114 13.97 -0.20 6.37
CA ASP A 114 13.90 0.96 5.48
C ASP A 114 15.08 1.05 4.50
N ALA A 115 15.97 0.04 4.48
CA ALA A 115 17.11 0.04 3.58
C ALA A 115 16.65 -0.04 2.11
N PRO A 116 17.18 0.82 1.22
CA PRO A 116 16.74 0.89 -0.18
C PRO A 116 16.97 -0.42 -0.95
N ALA A 117 17.99 -1.20 -0.56
CA ALA A 117 18.37 -2.43 -1.25
C ALA A 117 17.24 -3.47 -1.32
N HIS A 118 16.34 -3.53 -0.33
CA HIS A 118 15.20 -4.45 -0.32
C HIS A 118 14.17 -4.17 -1.42
N PHE A 119 14.21 -2.97 -1.99
CA PHE A 119 13.18 -2.41 -2.86
C PHE A 119 13.71 -2.10 -4.27
N LEU A 120 14.81 -2.75 -4.68
CA LEU A 120 15.40 -2.67 -6.01
C LEU A 120 15.02 -3.86 -6.90
N MET A 121 14.95 -5.05 -6.31
CA MET A 121 14.83 -6.31 -7.04
C MET A 121 13.37 -6.63 -7.41
N PRO A 122 13.15 -7.49 -8.42
CA PRO A 122 11.82 -7.98 -8.73
C PRO A 122 11.18 -8.68 -7.52
N SER A 123 9.86 -8.60 -7.45
CA SER A 123 9.03 -9.31 -6.47
C SER A 123 7.80 -9.93 -7.18
N ARG A 124 6.94 -10.64 -6.44
CA ARG A 124 5.88 -11.48 -7.04
C ARG A 124 4.95 -10.70 -7.98
N ALA A 125 4.60 -9.48 -7.62
CA ALA A 125 3.74 -8.60 -8.41
C ALA A 125 4.52 -7.49 -9.14
N VAL A 126 5.86 -7.53 -9.15
CA VAL A 126 6.73 -6.51 -9.77
C VAL A 126 7.87 -7.21 -10.51
N PRO A 127 7.63 -7.71 -11.74
CA PRO A 127 8.60 -8.52 -12.47
C PRO A 127 9.70 -7.73 -13.22
N LEU A 128 9.70 -6.40 -13.17
CA LEU A 128 10.53 -5.48 -13.98
C LEU A 128 10.19 -5.56 -15.47
N THR A 129 8.97 -5.18 -15.80
CA THR A 129 8.41 -5.23 -17.16
C THR A 129 9.09 -4.18 -18.04
N ARG A 130 9.78 -4.64 -19.10
CA ARG A 130 10.55 -3.75 -19.98
C ARG A 130 9.75 -2.58 -20.55
N VAL A 131 8.52 -2.83 -21.03
CA VAL A 131 7.68 -1.77 -21.62
C VAL A 131 7.28 -0.70 -20.59
N ILE A 132 7.11 -1.08 -19.32
CA ILE A 132 6.83 -0.14 -18.23
C ILE A 132 8.09 0.64 -17.89
N ALA A 133 9.25 -0.04 -17.80
CA ALA A 133 10.53 0.61 -17.56
C ALA A 133 10.89 1.62 -18.67
N ASP A 134 10.66 1.27 -19.94
CA ASP A 134 10.86 2.16 -21.09
C ASP A 134 9.93 3.39 -20.99
N TYR A 135 8.65 3.19 -20.65
CA TYR A 135 7.69 4.28 -20.41
C TYR A 135 8.11 5.22 -19.27
N VAL A 136 8.61 4.65 -18.16
CA VAL A 136 9.11 5.44 -17.02
C VAL A 136 10.39 6.17 -17.39
N ARG A 137 11.30 5.53 -18.12
CA ARG A 137 12.56 6.14 -18.57
C ARG A 137 12.35 7.47 -19.29
N ASP A 138 11.30 7.58 -20.12
CA ASP A 138 10.97 8.78 -20.88
C ASP A 138 10.70 10.02 -20.00
N THR A 139 10.31 9.84 -18.74
CA THR A 139 10.07 10.92 -17.78
C THR A 139 11.37 11.38 -17.08
N PHE A 140 12.39 10.53 -17.03
CA PHE A 140 13.60 10.79 -16.26
C PHE A 140 14.66 11.44 -17.15
N MET A 141 14.79 12.76 -17.13
CA MET A 141 15.87 13.43 -17.87
C MET A 141 17.24 13.16 -17.24
N ASP A 142 18.30 13.13 -18.05
CA ASP A 142 19.66 12.98 -17.54
C ASP A 142 20.02 14.13 -16.58
N GLY A 143 20.46 13.79 -15.37
CA GLY A 143 20.76 14.76 -14.31
C GLY A 143 19.52 15.40 -13.66
N GLY A 144 18.30 14.92 -13.97
CA GLY A 144 17.07 15.40 -13.38
C GLY A 144 16.92 15.00 -11.91
N TRP A 145 16.38 15.90 -11.09
CA TRP A 145 16.14 15.63 -9.66
C TRP A 145 15.14 14.49 -9.46
N ILE A 146 15.47 13.53 -8.58
CA ILE A 146 14.64 12.34 -8.31
C ILE A 146 13.20 12.70 -7.93
N LEU A 147 13.00 13.74 -7.11
CA LEU A 147 11.67 14.14 -6.68
C LEU A 147 10.85 14.74 -7.82
N ALA A 148 11.47 15.58 -8.66
CA ALA A 148 10.77 16.18 -9.80
C ALA A 148 10.31 15.10 -10.79
N ALA A 149 11.22 14.19 -11.15
CA ALA A 149 10.92 13.10 -12.08
C ALA A 149 9.87 12.14 -11.52
N SER A 150 9.90 11.86 -10.21
CA SER A 150 8.91 10.98 -9.58
C SER A 150 7.51 11.62 -9.49
N LEU A 151 7.42 12.94 -9.25
CA LEU A 151 6.16 13.69 -9.27
C LEU A 151 5.58 13.78 -10.68
N ASP A 152 6.42 14.00 -11.70
CA ASP A 152 6.00 13.99 -13.10
C ASP A 152 5.52 12.59 -13.51
N LEU A 153 6.23 11.53 -13.10
CA LEU A 153 5.82 10.15 -13.37
C LEU A 153 4.46 9.84 -12.75
N MET A 154 4.24 10.22 -11.49
CA MET A 154 2.94 10.07 -10.81
C MET A 154 1.82 10.76 -11.60
N SER A 155 2.06 12.00 -12.05
CA SER A 155 1.09 12.77 -12.85
C SER A 155 0.80 12.11 -14.19
N ARG A 156 1.83 11.58 -14.86
CA ARG A 156 1.69 10.91 -16.15
C ARG A 156 0.95 9.58 -16.03
N ILE A 157 1.25 8.77 -15.01
CA ILE A 157 0.49 7.54 -14.73
C ILE A 157 -0.98 7.86 -14.45
N HIS A 158 -1.25 8.89 -13.65
CA HIS A 158 -2.62 9.32 -13.38
C HIS A 158 -3.37 9.73 -14.66
N ALA A 159 -2.71 10.47 -15.56
CA ALA A 159 -3.31 10.94 -16.80
C ALA A 159 -3.51 9.81 -17.83
N ASP A 160 -2.58 8.86 -17.90
CA ASP A 160 -2.55 7.80 -18.91
C ASP A 160 -3.36 6.55 -18.51
N MET A 161 -3.80 6.45 -17.24
CA MET A 161 -4.50 5.27 -16.72
C MET A 161 -5.90 5.65 -16.19
N ALA A 162 -6.91 4.90 -16.62
CA ALA A 162 -8.27 5.05 -16.10
C ALA A 162 -8.51 4.21 -14.84
N TYR A 163 -9.12 4.79 -13.81
CA TYR A 163 -9.52 4.05 -12.62
C TYR A 163 -10.83 3.28 -12.88
N VAL A 164 -10.74 1.94 -12.97
CA VAL A 164 -11.87 1.06 -13.33
C VAL A 164 -11.89 -0.16 -12.41
N PRO A 165 -12.76 -0.19 -11.38
CA PRO A 165 -12.95 -1.37 -10.54
C PRO A 165 -13.36 -2.61 -11.39
N GLY A 166 -12.73 -3.74 -11.11
CA GLY A 166 -12.99 -5.01 -11.82
C GLY A 166 -12.32 -5.12 -13.20
N ALA A 167 -11.51 -4.16 -13.62
CA ALA A 167 -10.68 -4.29 -14.84
C ALA A 167 -9.57 -5.34 -14.69
N THR A 168 -9.14 -5.59 -13.45
CA THR A 168 -8.04 -6.48 -13.08
C THR A 168 -8.44 -7.34 -11.88
N GLU A 169 -7.75 -8.45 -11.73
CA GLU A 169 -7.80 -9.28 -10.53
C GLU A 169 -6.63 -8.92 -9.61
N VAL A 170 -6.73 -9.25 -8.31
CA VAL A 170 -5.66 -9.00 -7.34
C VAL A 170 -4.32 -9.65 -7.75
N THR A 171 -4.36 -10.73 -8.53
CA THR A 171 -3.17 -11.43 -9.04
C THR A 171 -2.79 -11.05 -10.46
N SER A 172 -3.47 -10.10 -11.10
CA SER A 172 -3.12 -9.61 -12.42
C SER A 172 -1.71 -8.99 -12.42
N PRO A 173 -0.83 -9.36 -13.35
CA PRO A 173 0.45 -8.70 -13.54
C PRO A 173 0.28 -7.21 -13.91
N PRO A 174 1.19 -6.31 -13.48
CA PRO A 174 1.10 -4.88 -13.81
C PRO A 174 1.10 -4.59 -15.32
N GLY A 175 1.74 -5.44 -16.10
CA GLY A 175 1.76 -5.35 -17.57
C GLY A 175 0.36 -5.44 -18.20
N ASP A 176 -0.56 -6.20 -17.61
CA ASP A 176 -1.92 -6.35 -18.14
C ASP A 176 -2.73 -5.08 -17.94
N ALA A 177 -2.65 -4.48 -16.74
CA ALA A 177 -3.27 -3.20 -16.44
C ALA A 177 -2.68 -2.07 -17.30
N PHE A 178 -1.35 -2.05 -17.44
CA PHE A 178 -0.63 -1.07 -18.26
C PHE A 178 -0.99 -1.15 -19.75
N ALA A 179 -1.11 -2.36 -20.30
CA ALA A 179 -1.53 -2.56 -21.69
C ALA A 179 -2.98 -2.08 -21.93
N GLN A 180 -3.87 -2.30 -20.95
CA GLN A 180 -5.26 -1.87 -21.00
C GLN A 180 -5.45 -0.38 -20.69
N ARG A 181 -4.45 0.27 -20.09
CA ARG A 181 -4.55 1.63 -19.56
C ARG A 181 -5.71 1.81 -18.57
N ALA A 182 -6.00 0.75 -17.81
CA ALA A 182 -7.08 0.73 -16.84
C ALA A 182 -6.75 -0.22 -15.68
N GLY A 183 -7.19 0.15 -14.47
CA GLY A 183 -6.97 -0.65 -13.26
C GLY A 183 -7.45 0.07 -12.01
N VAL A 184 -6.99 -0.38 -10.85
CA VAL A 184 -7.26 0.24 -9.54
C VAL A 184 -5.97 0.75 -8.89
N CYS A 185 -6.07 1.27 -7.66
CA CYS A 185 -4.92 1.85 -6.95
C CYS A 185 -3.75 0.86 -6.80
N GLN A 186 -4.04 -0.44 -6.62
CA GLN A 186 -3.03 -1.50 -6.61
C GLN A 186 -2.22 -1.51 -7.92
N ASP A 187 -2.89 -1.50 -9.07
CA ASP A 187 -2.23 -1.57 -10.37
C ASP A 187 -1.36 -0.34 -10.61
N PHE A 188 -1.86 0.85 -10.27
CA PHE A 188 -1.14 2.10 -10.48
C PHE A 188 0.13 2.13 -9.62
N ALA A 189 0.03 1.68 -8.36
CA ALA A 189 1.17 1.56 -7.47
C ALA A 189 2.18 0.52 -7.99
N HIS A 190 1.75 -0.65 -8.44
CA HIS A 190 2.67 -1.65 -9.00
C HIS A 190 3.32 -1.20 -10.30
N ILE A 191 2.60 -0.56 -11.22
CA ILE A 191 3.17 -0.01 -12.47
C ILE A 191 4.27 1.00 -12.15
N MET A 192 4.02 1.93 -11.23
CA MET A 192 5.01 2.93 -10.84
C MET A 192 6.23 2.29 -10.18
N ILE A 193 6.03 1.32 -9.27
CA ILE A 193 7.13 0.58 -8.64
C ILE A 193 7.94 -0.23 -9.66
N ASP A 194 7.27 -0.92 -10.58
CA ASP A 194 7.88 -1.77 -11.61
C ASP A 194 8.79 -0.97 -12.54
N GLY A 195 8.32 0.20 -12.99
CA GLY A 195 9.11 1.10 -13.82
C GLY A 195 10.28 1.74 -13.07
N LEU A 196 10.06 2.23 -11.84
CA LEU A 196 11.13 2.81 -11.02
C LEU A 196 12.23 1.80 -10.71
N ARG A 197 11.86 0.59 -10.30
CA ARG A 197 12.84 -0.49 -10.06
C ARG A 197 13.52 -0.94 -11.35
N GLY A 198 12.84 -0.87 -12.49
CA GLY A 198 13.43 -1.09 -13.81
C GLY A 198 14.57 -0.11 -14.14
N LEU A 199 14.57 1.08 -13.53
CA LEU A 199 15.67 2.07 -13.60
C LEU A 199 16.71 1.90 -12.48
N GLY A 200 16.55 0.91 -11.59
CA GLY A 200 17.38 0.72 -10.40
C GLY A 200 17.08 1.71 -9.28
N LEU A 201 15.89 2.32 -9.26
CA LEU A 201 15.46 3.22 -8.20
C LEU A 201 14.66 2.46 -7.13
N PRO A 202 14.95 2.65 -5.83
CA PRO A 202 14.18 1.99 -4.77
C PRO A 202 12.78 2.56 -4.68
N ALA A 203 11.79 1.68 -4.84
CA ALA A 203 10.38 2.02 -4.70
C ALA A 203 9.67 0.92 -3.92
N ARG A 204 8.83 1.26 -2.95
CA ARG A 204 8.12 0.30 -2.10
C ARG A 204 6.63 0.53 -2.10
N TYR A 205 5.89 -0.56 -1.87
CA TYR A 205 4.44 -0.56 -1.85
C TYR A 205 3.94 -0.21 -0.46
N VAL A 206 2.96 0.68 -0.40
CA VAL A 206 2.29 1.06 0.84
C VAL A 206 0.81 0.75 0.71
N SER A 207 0.28 0.02 1.69
CA SER A 207 -1.16 -0.22 1.86
C SER A 207 -1.64 0.59 3.06
N GLY A 208 -2.84 1.14 2.95
CA GLY A 208 -3.38 2.01 3.98
C GLY A 208 -4.83 2.41 3.75
N TYR A 209 -5.19 3.55 4.33
CA TYR A 209 -6.51 4.15 4.17
C TYR A 209 -6.37 5.60 3.74
N LEU A 210 -7.38 6.08 3.01
CA LEU A 210 -7.56 7.50 2.73
C LEU A 210 -8.63 8.07 3.66
N ARG A 211 -8.53 9.36 3.97
CA ARG A 211 -9.62 10.07 4.63
C ARG A 211 -10.91 9.97 3.79
N THR A 212 -11.98 9.52 4.42
CA THR A 212 -13.28 9.31 3.74
C THR A 212 -14.09 10.57 3.58
N GLU A 213 -13.98 11.50 4.53
CA GLU A 213 -14.63 12.80 4.50
C GLU A 213 -13.61 13.89 4.16
N PRO A 214 -13.64 14.44 2.93
CA PRO A 214 -12.72 15.50 2.55
C PRO A 214 -12.98 16.78 3.37
N PRO A 215 -12.03 17.73 3.43
CA PRO A 215 -12.27 19.06 3.97
C PRO A 215 -13.44 19.74 3.24
N GLU A 216 -14.08 20.69 3.91
CA GLU A 216 -15.18 21.46 3.31
C GLU A 216 -14.75 22.07 1.97
N GLY A 217 -15.53 21.78 0.91
CA GLY A 217 -15.28 22.27 -0.45
C GLY A 217 -14.32 21.44 -1.30
N GLN A 218 -13.75 20.34 -0.81
CA GLN A 218 -12.88 19.46 -1.58
C GLN A 218 -13.60 18.16 -2.01
N PRO A 219 -13.25 17.58 -3.19
CA PRO A 219 -13.81 16.32 -3.63
C PRO A 219 -13.32 15.16 -2.78
N ARG A 220 -14.12 14.09 -2.71
CA ARG A 220 -13.73 12.83 -2.07
C ARG A 220 -12.62 12.16 -2.87
N LEU A 221 -11.61 11.62 -2.19
CA LEU A 221 -10.52 10.89 -2.84
C LEU A 221 -11.00 9.56 -3.42
N VAL A 222 -10.42 9.17 -4.55
CA VAL A 222 -10.73 7.89 -5.22
C VAL A 222 -10.14 6.75 -4.40
N GLY A 223 -10.97 5.72 -4.13
CA GLY A 223 -10.59 4.56 -3.33
C GLY A 223 -10.80 4.70 -1.81
N ALA A 224 -11.38 5.81 -1.34
CA ALA A 224 -11.53 6.07 0.09
C ALA A 224 -12.45 5.08 0.85
N ASP A 225 -13.42 4.45 0.17
CA ASP A 225 -14.34 3.47 0.77
C ASP A 225 -13.71 2.09 1.07
N ALA A 226 -12.44 1.89 0.71
CA ALA A 226 -11.73 0.62 0.83
C ALA A 226 -10.28 0.83 1.30
N THR A 227 -9.51 -0.27 1.33
CA THR A 227 -8.05 -0.15 1.46
C THR A 227 -7.48 0.54 0.23
N HIS A 228 -6.55 1.45 0.44
CA HIS A 228 -5.86 2.17 -0.62
C HIS A 228 -4.40 1.76 -0.73
N ALA A 229 -3.81 2.01 -1.89
CA ALA A 229 -2.43 1.69 -2.20
C ALA A 229 -1.71 2.84 -2.88
N TRP A 230 -0.46 3.07 -2.49
CA TRP A 230 0.41 4.06 -3.09
C TRP A 230 1.88 3.63 -3.03
N VAL A 231 2.77 4.49 -3.52
CA VAL A 231 4.21 4.19 -3.65
C VAL A 231 5.00 5.08 -2.71
N GLU A 232 6.04 4.55 -2.10
CA GLU A 232 7.11 5.37 -1.53
C GLU A 232 8.38 5.22 -2.36
N VAL A 233 8.99 6.33 -2.75
CA VAL A 233 10.25 6.39 -3.51
C VAL A 233 11.36 6.90 -2.62
N TRP A 234 12.50 6.21 -2.62
CA TRP A 234 13.67 6.65 -1.85
C TRP A 234 14.40 7.76 -2.60
N CYS A 235 14.43 8.97 -2.03
CA CYS A 235 14.98 10.18 -2.66
C CYS A 235 16.38 10.55 -2.12
N GLY A 236 17.17 9.55 -1.73
CA GLY A 236 18.47 9.74 -1.11
C GLY A 236 18.44 9.74 0.43
N PRO A 237 19.62 9.76 1.08
CA PRO A 237 19.73 9.58 2.53
C PRO A 237 19.11 10.72 3.34
N GLU A 238 19.20 11.96 2.86
CA GLU A 238 18.69 13.14 3.57
C GLU A 238 17.16 13.28 3.43
N ALA A 239 16.63 13.10 2.21
CA ALA A 239 15.19 13.20 1.95
C ALA A 239 14.40 11.94 2.36
N GLY A 240 15.05 10.77 2.32
CA GLY A 240 14.45 9.50 2.70
C GLY A 240 13.33 9.04 1.77
N TRP A 241 12.34 8.34 2.32
CA TRP A 241 11.19 7.81 1.59
C TRP A 241 10.09 8.85 1.45
N ILE A 242 9.67 9.11 0.21
CA ILE A 242 8.61 10.06 -0.14
C ILE A 242 7.42 9.32 -0.74
N GLY A 243 6.24 9.49 -0.13
CA GLY A 243 4.99 8.87 -0.57
C GLY A 243 4.34 9.61 -1.73
N LEU A 244 3.94 8.89 -2.77
CA LEU A 244 3.33 9.37 -4.01
C LEU A 244 2.12 8.49 -4.35
N ASP A 245 0.95 9.12 -4.52
CA ASP A 245 -0.31 8.47 -4.86
C ASP A 245 -0.66 8.74 -6.33
N PRO A 246 -0.33 7.81 -7.25
CA PRO A 246 -0.68 7.95 -8.67
C PRO A 246 -2.19 7.85 -8.94
N THR A 247 -2.98 7.36 -7.99
CA THR A 247 -4.44 7.28 -8.16
C THR A 247 -5.08 8.67 -8.06
N ASN A 248 -4.64 9.46 -7.08
CA ASN A 248 -5.18 10.79 -6.79
C ASN A 248 -4.26 11.94 -7.25
N ASN A 249 -3.13 11.61 -7.90
CA ASN A 249 -2.11 12.54 -8.35
C ASN A 249 -1.63 13.52 -7.26
N MET A 250 -1.23 12.97 -6.11
CA MET A 250 -0.81 13.77 -4.98
C MET A 250 0.27 13.09 -4.15
N ALA A 251 1.05 13.89 -3.43
CA ALA A 251 1.97 13.35 -2.42
C ALA A 251 1.18 12.78 -1.23
N ALA A 252 1.58 11.60 -0.75
CA ALA A 252 0.98 10.91 0.39
C ALA A 252 1.62 11.33 1.75
N GLY A 253 2.26 12.51 1.78
CA GLY A 253 2.86 13.09 2.99
C GLY A 253 1.89 13.99 3.77
N GLY A 254 0.66 14.19 3.28
CA GLY A 254 -0.37 14.96 3.97
C GLY A 254 -1.00 14.23 5.15
N GLU A 255 -2.14 14.72 5.60
CA GLU A 255 -2.91 14.13 6.71
C GLU A 255 -3.99 13.13 6.21
N ASP A 256 -4.10 12.96 4.89
CA ASP A 256 -5.13 12.14 4.26
C ASP A 256 -4.80 10.65 4.19
N HIS A 257 -3.52 10.29 4.34
CA HIS A 257 -3.03 8.91 4.18
C HIS A 257 -2.65 8.31 5.52
N ILE A 258 -3.31 7.20 5.88
CA ILE A 258 -2.96 6.41 7.07
C ILE A 258 -2.28 5.13 6.60
N VAL A 259 -1.02 4.94 6.98
CA VAL A 259 -0.22 3.75 6.63
C VAL A 259 -0.65 2.56 7.48
N LEU A 260 -1.03 1.48 6.82
CA LEU A 260 -1.31 0.20 7.47
C LEU A 260 -0.10 -0.72 7.41
N ALA A 261 0.44 -0.93 6.21
CA ALA A 261 1.56 -1.83 5.97
C ALA A 261 2.44 -1.37 4.80
N ILE A 262 3.72 -1.72 4.84
CA ILE A 262 4.74 -1.41 3.82
C ILE A 262 5.43 -2.71 3.42
N GLY A 263 5.68 -2.90 2.14
CA GLY A 263 6.38 -4.07 1.64
C GLY A 263 6.93 -3.87 0.24
N ARG A 264 7.49 -4.92 -0.35
CA ARG A 264 8.04 -4.86 -1.71
C ARG A 264 6.93 -4.81 -2.75
N ASP A 265 5.82 -5.49 -2.50
CA ASP A 265 4.61 -5.42 -3.31
C ASP A 265 3.39 -5.83 -2.47
N TYR A 266 2.25 -6.07 -3.12
CA TYR A 266 1.01 -6.44 -2.43
C TYR A 266 1.12 -7.75 -1.64
N ALA A 267 1.98 -8.69 -2.05
CA ALA A 267 2.15 -9.97 -1.35
C ALA A 267 2.66 -9.79 0.08
N ASP A 268 3.53 -8.81 0.32
CA ASP A 268 4.08 -8.54 1.64
C ASP A 268 3.07 -7.83 2.56
N VAL A 269 2.02 -7.21 2.00
CA VAL A 269 1.09 -6.33 2.74
C VAL A 269 -0.38 -6.71 2.63
N ALA A 270 -0.71 -7.85 2.01
CA ALA A 270 -2.09 -8.29 1.83
C ALA A 270 -2.85 -8.24 3.17
N PRO A 271 -4.01 -7.54 3.24
CA PRO A 271 -4.75 -7.34 4.49
C PRO A 271 -5.13 -8.65 5.18
N VAL A 272 -5.50 -9.66 4.38
CA VAL A 272 -5.79 -11.01 4.82
C VAL A 272 -5.05 -11.98 3.90
N GLU A 273 -4.17 -12.79 4.48
CA GLU A 273 -3.45 -13.84 3.78
C GLU A 273 -3.64 -15.15 4.54
N GLY A 274 -3.89 -16.27 3.86
CA GLY A 274 -4.09 -17.52 4.57
C GLY A 274 -4.69 -18.64 3.75
N VAL A 275 -5.06 -19.70 4.45
CA VAL A 275 -5.67 -20.89 3.88
C VAL A 275 -7.06 -21.09 4.48
N VAL A 276 -8.03 -21.25 3.58
CA VAL A 276 -9.41 -21.61 3.90
C VAL A 276 -9.70 -22.93 3.18
N VAL A 277 -10.17 -23.94 3.91
CA VAL A 277 -10.58 -25.22 3.31
C VAL A 277 -12.09 -25.16 3.05
N ALA A 278 -12.51 -24.53 1.96
CA ALA A 278 -13.92 -24.39 1.61
C ALA A 278 -14.30 -25.28 0.42
N SER A 279 -15.60 -25.62 0.33
CA SER A 279 -16.22 -26.10 -0.91
C SER A 279 -17.25 -25.08 -1.39
N GLY A 280 -17.31 -24.84 -2.70
CA GLY A 280 -18.14 -23.77 -3.28
C GLY A 280 -17.47 -22.39 -3.24
N GLY A 281 -18.19 -21.38 -3.71
CA GLY A 281 -17.72 -19.99 -3.74
C GLY A 281 -17.87 -19.27 -2.40
N HIS A 282 -17.37 -18.04 -2.35
CA HIS A 282 -17.58 -17.11 -1.26
C HIS A 282 -17.80 -15.70 -1.79
N THR A 283 -18.42 -14.85 -0.99
CA THR A 283 -18.51 -13.41 -1.25
C THR A 283 -17.64 -12.65 -0.24
N LEU A 284 -17.15 -11.49 -0.66
CA LEU A 284 -16.31 -10.61 0.13
C LEU A 284 -16.92 -9.21 0.12
N GLU A 285 -17.14 -8.66 1.31
CA GLU A 285 -17.53 -7.27 1.50
C GLU A 285 -16.45 -6.56 2.32
N VAL A 286 -16.02 -5.39 1.86
CA VAL A 286 -15.05 -4.54 2.55
C VAL A 286 -15.63 -3.14 2.66
N GLY A 287 -15.54 -2.54 3.84
CA GLY A 287 -15.87 -1.14 4.07
C GLY A 287 -14.85 -0.48 4.98
N VAL A 288 -14.52 0.77 4.67
CA VAL A 288 -13.58 1.61 5.43
C VAL A 288 -14.22 2.96 5.70
N ASP A 289 -14.16 3.39 6.96
CA ASP A 289 -14.49 4.73 7.42
C ASP A 289 -13.24 5.35 8.05
N VAL A 290 -12.85 6.54 7.60
CA VAL A 290 -11.76 7.33 8.17
C VAL A 290 -12.25 8.74 8.38
N VAL A 291 -12.52 9.08 9.64
CA VAL A 291 -13.14 10.33 10.04
C VAL A 291 -12.16 11.14 10.90
N PRO A 292 -11.88 12.42 10.58
CA PRO A 292 -11.05 13.25 11.42
C PRO A 292 -11.75 13.56 12.76
N ARG A 293 -11.00 13.53 13.87
CA ARG A 293 -11.45 14.08 15.16
C ARG A 293 -11.22 15.59 15.16
N GLY A 294 -12.28 16.34 15.43
CA GLY A 294 -12.25 17.80 15.62
C GLY A 294 -11.49 18.23 16.86
#